data_AF-A0A3B0WMR4-F1
#
_entry.id   AF-A0A3B0WMR4-F1
#
_cell.length_a   1.000
_cell.length_b   1.000
_cell.length_c   1.000
_cell.angle_alpha   90.00
_cell.angle_beta   90.00
_cell.angle_gamma   90.00
#
_symmetry.space_group_name_H-M   'P 1'
#
loop_
_entity.id
_entity.type
_entity.pdbx_description
1 polymer ?
#
loop_
_entity_poly.entity_id
_entity_poly.type
_entity_poly.pdbx_seq_one_letter_code
_entity_poly.pdbx_strand_id
1 'polypeptide(L)'
;MTRLIPPICLFISFAYSAGATAAETIYPLVTYKCNPEDDIITLTNSLLKGDEGASYKYSDEDGTYSPWDLVEITRKTKRTRIVRTKKITKTCTLSSGDYTITIDAQIFSRDLSGTCGTSISSAFTVTFDDFDIKGRTPFENYCQGNAPIITRVTVFGKTGEVKIKRIAKYKFY
;
A
#
# COMPACT_ATOMS: atom_id res chain seq x y z
N MET A 1 8.19 -47.35 -67.12
CA MET A 1 9.12 -46.62 -66.24
C MET A 1 8.35 -45.49 -65.58
N THR A 2 7.86 -45.71 -64.36
CA THR A 2 6.95 -44.79 -63.66
C THR A 2 7.71 -44.21 -62.47
N ARG A 3 8.02 -42.91 -62.49
CA ARG A 3 8.75 -42.22 -61.42
C ARG A 3 7.77 -41.75 -60.34
N LEU A 4 7.95 -42.21 -59.10
CA LEU A 4 7.29 -41.68 -57.91
C LEU A 4 7.97 -40.37 -57.46
N ILE A 5 7.18 -39.35 -57.17
CA ILE A 5 7.61 -38.07 -56.55
C ILE A 5 7.11 -38.08 -55.09
N PRO A 6 7.95 -37.81 -54.09
CA PRO A 6 7.53 -37.79 -52.69
C PRO A 6 6.91 -36.42 -52.31
N PRO A 7 5.90 -36.38 -51.43
CA PRO A 7 5.31 -35.14 -50.95
C PRO A 7 6.18 -34.54 -49.84
N ILE A 8 6.53 -33.26 -49.99
CA ILE A 8 7.24 -32.48 -48.98
C ILE A 8 6.20 -31.90 -48.01
N CYS A 9 6.13 -32.44 -46.79
CA CYS A 9 5.36 -31.86 -45.69
C CYS A 9 6.11 -30.65 -45.13
N LEU A 10 5.59 -29.45 -45.42
CA LEU A 10 6.07 -28.19 -44.86
C LEU A 10 5.49 -28.02 -43.44
N PHE A 11 6.31 -28.25 -42.40
CA PHE A 11 5.95 -27.94 -41.02
C PHE A 11 6.13 -26.43 -40.77
N ILE A 12 5.04 -25.69 -40.65
CA ILE A 12 5.05 -24.28 -40.25
C ILE A 12 5.13 -24.23 -38.72
N SER A 13 6.33 -23.97 -38.19
CA SER A 13 6.55 -23.72 -36.77
C SER A 13 6.05 -22.32 -36.40
N PHE A 14 4.87 -22.23 -35.80
CA PHE A 14 4.40 -21.00 -35.15
C PHE A 14 5.22 -20.76 -33.88
N ALA A 15 6.19 -19.85 -33.96
CA ALA A 15 6.90 -19.35 -32.79
C ALA A 15 5.98 -18.40 -32.01
N TYR A 16 5.31 -18.91 -30.97
CA TYR A 16 4.65 -18.07 -29.97
C TYR A 16 5.73 -17.39 -29.12
N SER A 17 6.07 -16.15 -29.45
CA SER A 17 6.83 -15.27 -28.57
C SER A 17 5.91 -14.81 -27.43
N ALA A 18 5.91 -15.55 -26.32
CA ALA A 18 5.33 -15.08 -25.07
C ALA A 18 6.19 -13.89 -24.59
N GLY A 19 5.72 -12.67 -24.82
CA GLY A 19 6.32 -11.48 -24.24
C GLY A 19 6.23 -11.57 -22.72
N ALA A 20 7.36 -11.71 -22.05
CA ALA A 20 7.43 -11.58 -20.60
C ALA A 20 7.10 -10.13 -20.24
N THR A 21 5.87 -9.86 -19.81
CA THR A 21 5.51 -8.57 -19.23
C THR A 21 6.18 -8.47 -17.87
N ALA A 22 7.13 -7.55 -17.71
CA ALA A 22 7.67 -7.22 -16.40
C ALA A 22 6.50 -6.82 -15.48
N ALA A 23 6.45 -7.38 -14.27
CA ALA A 23 5.45 -6.97 -13.29
C ALA A 23 5.60 -5.45 -13.04
N GLU A 24 4.51 -4.71 -13.16
CA GLU A 24 4.53 -3.26 -12.96
C GLU A 24 5.00 -2.92 -11.54
N THR A 25 5.87 -1.92 -11.42
CA THR A 25 6.31 -1.40 -10.12
C THR A 25 5.12 -0.83 -9.36
N ILE A 26 5.06 -1.14 -8.06
CA ILE A 26 3.96 -0.77 -7.17
C ILE A 26 4.42 0.30 -6.18
N TYR A 27 3.61 1.35 -6.04
CA TYR A 27 3.85 2.48 -5.17
C TYR A 27 2.68 2.60 -4.18
N PRO A 28 2.86 2.19 -2.91
CA PRO A 28 1.80 2.29 -1.90
C PRO A 28 1.42 3.75 -1.65
N LEU A 29 0.12 4.00 -1.49
CA LEU A 29 -0.44 5.30 -1.23
C LEU A 29 -1.41 5.21 -0.05
N VAL A 30 -1.13 5.99 0.98
CA VAL A 30 -2.08 6.24 2.08
C VAL A 30 -2.62 7.65 1.91
N THR A 31 -3.95 7.79 1.93
CA THR A 31 -4.62 9.09 1.88
C THR A 31 -5.37 9.34 3.17
N TYR A 32 -5.30 10.56 3.68
CA TYR A 32 -6.09 11.08 4.78
C TYR A 32 -6.99 12.19 4.27
N LYS A 33 -8.27 12.14 4.64
CA LYS A 33 -9.24 13.19 4.36
C LYS A 33 -10.10 13.46 5.59
N CYS A 34 -10.06 14.70 6.07
CA CYS A 34 -11.02 15.25 7.04
C CYS A 34 -12.19 15.87 6.24
N ASN A 35 -13.42 15.48 6.52
CA ASN A 35 -14.61 16.10 5.95
C ASN A 35 -15.59 16.50 7.07
N PRO A 36 -15.48 17.72 7.61
CA PRO A 36 -16.39 18.21 8.65
C PRO A 36 -17.84 18.34 8.18
N GLU A 37 -18.09 18.61 6.89
CA GLU A 37 -19.45 18.74 6.35
C GLU A 37 -20.23 17.42 6.40
N ASP A 38 -19.54 16.32 6.07
CA ASP A 38 -20.08 14.96 6.17
C ASP A 38 -19.89 14.34 7.57
N ASP A 39 -19.24 15.06 8.48
CA ASP A 39 -18.90 14.61 9.84
C ASP A 39 -18.09 13.29 9.87
N ILE A 40 -17.11 13.17 8.95
CA ILE A 40 -16.29 11.96 8.82
C ILE A 40 -14.81 12.25 8.60
N ILE A 41 -13.97 11.30 9.01
CA ILE A 41 -12.58 11.17 8.56
C ILE A 41 -12.47 9.89 7.76
N THR A 42 -11.76 9.95 6.62
CA THR A 42 -11.46 8.77 5.81
C THR A 42 -9.95 8.59 5.68
N LEU A 43 -9.48 7.37 5.96
CA LEU A 43 -8.18 6.90 5.52
C LEU A 43 -8.38 5.89 4.39
N THR A 44 -7.57 5.99 3.33
CA THR A 44 -7.50 4.94 2.30
C THR A 44 -6.09 4.42 2.16
N ASN A 45 -6.00 3.13 1.83
CA ASN A 45 -4.76 2.48 1.41
C ASN A 45 -5.01 1.94 0.00
N SER A 46 -4.20 2.39 -0.95
CA SER A 46 -4.27 2.07 -2.37
C SER A 46 -2.87 1.87 -2.95
N LEU A 47 -2.81 1.43 -4.20
CA LEU A 47 -1.57 1.23 -4.94
C LEU A 47 -1.63 2.07 -6.22
N LEU A 48 -0.57 2.81 -6.49
CA LEU A 48 -0.29 3.35 -7.81
C LEU A 48 0.64 2.38 -8.54
N LYS A 49 0.51 2.31 -9.87
CA LYS A 49 1.27 1.37 -10.70
C LYS A 49 1.99 2.09 -11.83
N GLY A 50 3.12 1.53 -12.25
CA GLY A 50 3.87 2.02 -13.42
C GLY A 50 4.21 3.52 -13.35
N ASP A 51 4.00 4.22 -14.46
CA ASP A 51 4.38 5.63 -14.63
C ASP A 51 3.58 6.57 -13.74
N GLU A 52 2.31 6.24 -13.43
CA GLU A 52 1.48 7.01 -12.50
C GLU A 52 2.12 7.04 -11.12
N GLY A 53 2.50 5.86 -10.59
CA GLY A 53 3.14 5.78 -9.28
C GLY A 53 4.54 6.38 -9.26
N ALA A 54 5.30 6.23 -10.35
CA ALA A 54 6.65 6.79 -10.45
C ALA A 54 6.68 8.33 -10.44
N SER A 55 5.61 8.96 -10.94
CA SER A 55 5.51 10.43 -11.08
C SER A 55 4.65 11.09 -10.01
N TYR A 56 3.99 10.30 -9.16
CA TYR A 56 3.11 10.81 -8.11
C TYR A 56 3.87 11.64 -7.07
N LYS A 57 3.29 12.78 -6.70
CA LYS A 57 3.86 13.70 -5.71
C LYS A 57 3.07 13.59 -4.41
N TYR A 58 3.63 12.85 -3.45
CA TYR A 58 3.10 12.80 -2.09
C TYR A 58 3.26 14.17 -1.42
N SER A 59 2.23 14.62 -0.70
CA SER A 59 2.19 15.92 -0.07
C SER A 59 1.36 15.87 1.22
N ASP A 60 1.76 16.67 2.20
CA ASP A 60 1.01 16.76 3.46
C ASP A 60 -0.28 17.56 3.31
N GLU A 61 -0.27 18.49 2.34
CA GLU A 61 -1.37 19.36 1.93
C GLU A 61 -2.52 18.56 1.30
N ASP A 62 -2.22 17.60 0.42
CA ASP A 62 -3.23 16.72 -0.19
C ASP A 62 -3.56 15.51 0.72
N GLY A 63 -2.89 15.40 1.87
CA GLY A 63 -3.04 14.29 2.80
C GLY A 63 -2.58 12.96 2.22
N THR A 64 -1.53 12.95 1.40
CA THR A 64 -1.08 11.76 0.66
C THR A 64 0.33 11.35 1.07
N TYR A 65 0.51 10.07 1.39
CA TYR A 65 1.74 9.58 2.01
C TYR A 65 2.20 8.25 1.45
N SER A 66 3.51 8.13 1.23
CA SER A 66 4.18 6.86 1.02
C SER A 66 4.65 6.30 2.38
N PRO A 67 4.43 5.01 2.68
CA PRO A 67 5.00 4.41 3.89
C PRO A 67 6.54 4.41 3.87
N TRP A 68 7.17 4.51 2.70
CA TRP A 68 8.62 4.64 2.57
C TRP A 68 9.16 5.99 3.07
N ASP A 69 8.35 7.05 3.04
CA ASP A 69 8.74 8.37 3.56
C ASP A 69 8.67 8.44 5.09
N LEU A 70 8.04 7.42 5.70
CA LEU A 70 7.92 7.25 7.15
C LEU A 70 9.12 6.52 7.76
N VAL A 71 10.14 6.21 6.97
CA VAL A 71 11.34 5.53 7.45
C VAL A 71 12.63 6.21 7.01
N GLU A 72 13.66 6.12 7.84
CA GLU A 72 15.02 6.51 7.48
C GLU A 72 15.84 5.26 7.17
N ILE A 73 16.44 5.22 5.99
CA ILE A 73 17.22 4.07 5.51
C ILE A 73 18.70 4.44 5.46
N THR A 74 19.53 3.64 6.11
CA THR A 74 20.99 3.72 5.96
C THR A 74 21.47 2.65 5.00
N ARG A 75 22.28 3.05 4.02
CA ARG A 75 22.95 2.15 3.07
C ARG A 75 24.44 2.09 3.39
N LYS A 76 24.95 0.89 3.72
CA LYS A 76 26.37 0.59 3.84
C LYS A 76 26.74 -0.46 2.80
N THR A 77 28.01 -0.56 2.44
CA THR A 77 28.54 -1.49 1.41
C THR A 77 28.09 -2.94 1.55
N LYS A 78 27.78 -3.41 2.77
CA LYS A 78 27.34 -4.79 3.02
C LYS A 78 25.89 -4.92 3.50
N ARG A 79 25.22 -3.83 3.88
CA ARG A 79 23.90 -3.86 4.52
C ARG A 79 23.12 -2.57 4.28
N THR A 80 21.85 -2.74 3.89
CA THR A 80 20.86 -1.67 3.86
C THR A 80 19.83 -1.94 4.94
N ARG A 81 19.51 -0.96 5.78
CA ARG A 81 18.54 -1.16 6.86
C ARG A 81 17.73 0.09 7.20
N ILE A 82 16.53 -0.11 7.72
CA ILE A 82 15.75 0.95 8.36
C ILE A 82 16.33 1.23 9.75
N VAL A 83 16.67 2.48 10.02
CA VAL A 83 17.26 2.93 11.28
C VAL A 83 16.31 3.72 12.16
N ARG A 84 15.32 4.39 11.56
CA ARG A 84 14.32 5.20 12.28
C ARG A 84 12.98 5.16 11.59
N THR A 85 11.94 5.42 12.37
CA THR A 85 10.55 5.58 11.91
C THR A 85 10.04 6.96 12.28
N LYS A 86 9.23 7.53 11.41
CA LYS A 86 8.50 8.78 11.63
C LYS A 86 7.02 8.47 11.79
N LYS A 87 6.31 9.41 12.39
CA LYS A 87 4.85 9.42 12.49
C LYS A 87 4.32 10.70 11.87
N ILE A 88 3.17 10.60 11.24
CA ILE A 88 2.36 11.75 10.84
C ILE A 88 1.19 11.82 11.81
N THR A 89 0.88 13.03 12.26
CA THR A 89 -0.28 13.29 13.12
C THR A 89 -1.15 14.31 12.44
N LYS A 90 -2.45 14.00 12.32
CA LYS A 90 -3.46 14.88 11.73
C LYS A 90 -4.63 15.03 12.66
N THR A 91 -5.00 16.27 12.94
CA THR A 91 -6.16 16.60 13.76
C THR A 91 -7.31 17.05 12.86
N CYS A 92 -8.51 16.61 13.18
CA CYS A 92 -9.75 16.99 12.50
C CYS A 92 -10.83 17.20 13.55
N THR A 93 -11.35 18.41 13.61
CA THR A 93 -12.50 18.75 14.45
C THR A 93 -13.77 18.29 13.74
N LEU A 94 -14.50 17.38 14.37
CA LEU A 94 -15.80 16.89 13.93
C LEU A 94 -16.89 17.32 14.94
N SER A 95 -18.14 16.92 14.71
CA SER A 95 -19.28 17.36 15.52
C SER A 95 -19.18 17.07 17.02
N SER A 96 -18.45 16.02 17.40
CA SER A 96 -18.29 15.58 18.79
C SER A 96 -17.00 16.06 19.46
N GLY A 97 -16.04 16.62 18.71
CA GLY A 97 -14.76 17.07 19.23
C GLY A 97 -13.59 16.82 18.29
N ASP A 98 -12.38 16.87 18.85
CA ASP A 98 -11.14 16.76 18.09
C ASP A 98 -10.69 15.29 17.96
N TYR A 99 -10.59 14.83 16.73
CA TYR A 99 -10.04 13.54 16.39
C TYR A 99 -8.61 13.68 15.93
N THR A 100 -7.72 12.87 16.48
CA THR A 100 -6.34 12.77 16.06
C THR A 100 -6.09 11.44 15.37
N ILE A 101 -5.62 11.50 14.13
CA ILE A 101 -5.17 10.36 13.34
C ILE A 101 -3.66 10.34 13.33
N THR A 102 -3.08 9.25 13.83
CA THR A 102 -1.64 9.00 13.69
C THR A 102 -1.42 7.95 12.61
N ILE A 103 -0.53 8.25 11.65
CA ILE A 103 -0.11 7.31 10.60
C ILE A 103 1.39 7.03 10.80
N ASP A 104 1.77 5.75 10.87
CA ASP A 104 3.17 5.33 11.00
C ASP A 104 3.50 4.14 10.10
N ALA A 105 4.79 3.82 9.98
CA ALA A 105 5.24 2.73 9.14
C ALA A 105 4.97 1.35 9.79
N GLN A 106 4.45 0.41 9.01
CA GLN A 106 4.40 -1.01 9.33
C GLN A 106 5.57 -1.72 8.63
N ILE A 107 6.66 -1.91 9.36
CA ILE A 107 7.89 -2.53 8.87
C ILE A 107 7.79 -4.05 9.01
N PHE A 108 7.92 -4.77 7.89
CA PHE A 108 7.97 -6.23 7.89
C PHE A 108 9.38 -6.79 8.10
N SER A 109 10.40 -6.06 7.65
CA SER A 109 11.81 -6.39 7.90
C SER A 109 12.64 -5.11 7.96
N ARG A 110 13.50 -4.99 8.99
CA ARG A 110 14.40 -3.84 9.13
C ARG A 110 15.62 -3.93 8.22
N ASP A 111 16.04 -5.13 7.81
CA ASP A 111 17.29 -5.36 7.08
C ASP A 111 17.14 -5.29 5.55
N LEU A 112 16.04 -4.70 5.05
CA LEU A 112 15.68 -4.49 3.63
C LEU A 112 16.18 -5.57 2.65
N SER A 113 16.15 -6.81 3.10
CA SER A 113 16.61 -8.01 2.40
C SER A 113 15.65 -9.16 2.65
N GLY A 114 15.77 -10.21 1.84
CA GLY A 114 14.82 -11.32 1.82
C GLY A 114 13.45 -10.89 1.32
N THR A 115 12.48 -11.81 1.39
CA THR A 115 11.17 -11.65 0.72
C THR A 115 10.33 -10.51 1.29
N CYS A 116 10.50 -10.16 2.57
CA CYS A 116 9.75 -9.08 3.22
C CYS A 116 10.54 -7.77 3.30
N GLY A 117 11.81 -7.77 2.91
CA GLY A 117 12.67 -6.59 2.96
C GLY A 117 12.36 -5.55 1.89
N THR A 118 11.65 -5.94 0.84
CA THR A 118 11.23 -5.04 -0.26
C THR A 118 9.84 -4.47 -0.07
N SER A 119 9.19 -4.75 1.06
CA SER A 119 7.80 -4.36 1.32
C SER A 119 7.68 -3.62 2.64
N ILE A 120 6.85 -2.58 2.62
CA ILE A 120 6.46 -1.80 3.80
C ILE A 120 4.99 -1.40 3.62
N SER A 121 4.25 -1.38 4.73
CA SER A 121 2.88 -0.86 4.78
C SER A 121 2.86 0.32 5.74
N SER A 122 1.69 0.94 5.93
CA SER A 122 1.44 1.82 7.08
C SER A 122 0.57 1.14 8.14
N ALA A 123 0.50 1.76 9.30
CA ALA A 123 -0.52 1.54 10.32
C ALA A 123 -1.14 2.89 10.72
N PHE A 124 -2.31 2.81 11.35
CA PHE A 124 -3.02 3.98 11.85
C PHE A 124 -3.48 3.79 13.29
N THR A 125 -3.60 4.89 14.01
CA THR A 125 -4.26 5.00 15.32
C THR A 125 -5.29 6.12 15.22
N VAL A 126 -6.46 5.92 15.85
CA VAL A 126 -7.50 6.93 15.98
C VAL A 126 -7.67 7.25 17.45
N THR A 127 -7.50 8.52 17.78
CA THR A 127 -7.62 9.06 19.14
C THR A 127 -8.71 10.13 19.14
N PHE A 128 -9.53 10.14 20.18
CA PHE A 128 -10.57 11.14 20.44
C PHE A 128 -10.42 11.60 21.90
N ASP A 129 -10.26 12.90 22.12
CA ASP A 129 -10.00 13.48 23.45
C ASP A 129 -8.88 12.75 24.22
N ASP A 130 -7.73 12.52 23.56
CA ASP A 130 -6.57 11.79 24.10
C ASP A 130 -6.79 10.30 24.43
N PHE A 131 -7.97 9.74 24.12
CA PHE A 131 -8.24 8.31 24.26
C PHE A 131 -8.21 7.59 22.90
N ASP A 132 -7.46 6.48 22.84
CA ASP A 132 -7.41 5.62 21.66
C ASP A 132 -8.74 4.87 21.46
N ILE A 133 -9.65 5.44 20.67
CA ILE A 133 -10.88 4.77 20.22
C ILE A 133 -10.57 3.67 19.19
N LYS A 134 -9.41 3.76 18.54
CA LYS A 134 -8.81 2.68 17.78
C LYS A 134 -7.30 2.66 17.98
N GLY A 135 -6.83 1.71 18.76
CA GLY A 135 -5.39 1.45 18.91
C GLY A 135 -4.70 1.10 17.58
N ARG A 136 -3.37 1.18 17.59
CA ARG A 136 -2.51 1.01 16.41
C ARG A 136 -2.89 -0.24 15.60
N THR A 137 -3.37 -0.03 14.38
CA THR A 137 -3.85 -1.08 13.47
C THR A 137 -3.13 -0.97 12.13
N PRO A 138 -2.39 -1.99 11.68
CA PRO A 138 -1.75 -1.96 10.37
C PRO A 138 -2.76 -2.15 9.23
N PHE A 139 -2.50 -1.48 8.10
CA PHE A 139 -3.26 -1.75 6.87
C PHE A 139 -3.00 -3.17 6.35
N GLU A 140 -1.79 -3.67 6.56
CA GLU A 140 -1.35 -5.02 6.23
C GLU A 140 -0.61 -5.66 7.41
N ASN A 141 -1.08 -6.82 7.88
CA ASN A 141 -0.47 -7.52 9.01
C ASN A 141 0.84 -8.22 8.65
N TYR A 142 0.91 -8.76 7.43
CA TYR A 142 2.00 -9.66 7.01
C TYR A 142 2.41 -9.37 5.57
N CYS A 143 3.71 -9.27 5.33
CA CYS A 143 4.30 -9.20 3.98
C CYS A 143 4.00 -10.42 3.10
N GLN A 144 3.73 -11.58 3.71
CA GLN A 144 3.46 -12.84 3.02
C GLN A 144 2.09 -13.43 3.39
N GLY A 145 1.66 -14.40 2.60
CA GLY A 145 0.35 -15.03 2.75
C GLY A 145 -0.77 -14.18 2.16
N ASN A 146 -2.02 -14.52 2.48
CA ASN A 146 -3.21 -13.92 1.90
C ASN A 146 -4.14 -13.26 2.93
N ALA A 147 -3.56 -12.78 4.04
CA ALA A 147 -4.33 -12.09 5.07
C ALA A 147 -5.02 -10.83 4.49
N PRO A 148 -6.28 -10.53 4.84
CA PRO A 148 -6.99 -9.38 4.27
C PRO A 148 -6.33 -8.03 4.56
N ILE A 149 -6.28 -7.19 3.53
CA ILE A 149 -5.74 -5.83 3.56
C ILE A 149 -6.86 -4.84 3.88
N ILE A 150 -6.60 -3.90 4.78
CA ILE A 150 -7.48 -2.75 4.98
C ILE A 150 -7.28 -1.79 3.80
N THR A 151 -8.37 -1.40 3.15
CA THR A 151 -8.34 -0.43 2.03
C THR A 151 -9.00 0.89 2.40
N ARG A 152 -9.88 0.89 3.41
CA ARG A 152 -10.55 2.08 3.88
C ARG A 152 -10.84 2.00 5.38
N VAL A 153 -10.62 3.09 6.07
CA VAL A 153 -11.08 3.34 7.43
C VAL A 153 -11.96 4.59 7.38
N THR A 154 -13.12 4.55 8.01
CA THR A 154 -14.02 5.69 8.15
C THR A 154 -14.33 5.89 9.63
N VAL A 155 -14.02 7.07 10.15
CA VAL A 155 -14.37 7.51 11.50
C VAL A 155 -15.58 8.42 11.38
N PHE A 156 -16.62 8.16 12.16
CA PHE A 156 -17.85 8.95 12.18
C PHE A 156 -17.86 9.86 13.42
N GLY A 157 -17.82 11.17 13.22
CA GLY A 157 -17.72 12.17 14.30
C GLY A 157 -18.83 12.01 15.34
N LYS A 158 -20.08 11.98 14.90
CA LYS A 158 -21.26 11.90 15.76
C LYS A 158 -21.27 10.72 16.74
N THR A 159 -20.60 9.62 16.40
CA THR A 159 -20.67 8.37 17.20
C THR A 159 -19.31 7.91 17.73
N GLY A 160 -18.21 8.42 17.19
CA GLY A 160 -16.87 7.85 17.39
C GLY A 160 -16.69 6.46 16.78
N GLU A 161 -17.64 5.94 16.01
CA GLU A 161 -17.53 4.61 15.39
C GLU A 161 -16.42 4.61 14.33
N VAL A 162 -15.59 3.56 14.33
CA VAL A 162 -14.53 3.35 13.33
C VAL A 162 -14.87 2.13 12.46
N LYS A 163 -15.32 2.36 11.22
CA LYS A 163 -15.61 1.30 10.24
C LYS A 163 -14.38 1.00 9.39
N ILE A 164 -14.07 -0.28 9.24
CA ILE A 164 -12.89 -0.75 8.51
C ILE A 164 -13.34 -1.66 7.37
N LYS A 165 -13.01 -1.27 6.12
CA LYS A 165 -13.20 -2.12 4.94
C LYS A 165 -11.92 -2.90 4.64
N ARG A 166 -12.09 -4.21 4.42
CA ARG A 166 -11.02 -5.13 4.05
C ARG A 166 -11.31 -5.82 2.72
N ILE A 167 -10.25 -6.16 1.99
CA ILE A 167 -10.32 -7.06 0.83
C ILE A 167 -9.23 -8.13 0.94
N ALA A 168 -9.39 -9.23 0.21
CA ALA A 168 -8.33 -10.24 0.13
C ALA A 168 -7.07 -9.66 -0.53
N LYS A 169 -5.88 -10.06 -0.07
CA LYS A 169 -4.61 -9.47 -0.51
C LYS A 169 -4.36 -9.64 -2.01
N TYR A 170 -4.69 -10.79 -2.58
CA TYR A 170 -4.59 -11.02 -4.03
C TYR A 170 -5.50 -10.12 -4.90
N LYS A 171 -6.50 -9.45 -4.29
CA LYS A 171 -7.33 -8.45 -4.99
C LYS A 171 -6.76 -7.03 -4.84
N PHE A 172 -5.84 -6.83 -3.90
CA PHE A 172 -5.26 -5.53 -3.62
C PHE A 172 -4.05 -5.26 -4.52
N TYR A 173 -3.16 -6.25 -4.67
CA TYR A 173 -1.98 -6.22 -5.55
C TYR A 173 -2.34 -6.69 -6.96
#